data_AF-A0A934Q847-F1
#
_entry.id   AF-A0A934Q847-F1
#
_cell.length_a   1.000
_cell.length_b   1.000
_cell.length_c   1.000
_cell.angle_alpha   90.00
_cell.angle_beta   90.00
_cell.angle_gamma   90.00
#
_symmetry.space_group_name_H-M   'P 1'
#
loop_
_entity.id
_entity.type
_entity.pdbx_description
1 polymer ?
#
loop_
_entity_poly.entity_id
_entity_poly.type
_entity_poly.pdbx_seq_one_letter_code
_entity_poly.pdbx_strand_id
1 'polypeptide(L)'
;MSTSPVDFAIASSTGLVAFALVLSGAMKLGRSASTLAAMAALRVPAVLRRRPLAAALPVWELLLAAGFLFASGVVRAVTAWLAVGTLFVFTLFLAGVLSRHEEVDCGCFGPLSASDRVTGWSILRNSILTALALTVAVGAAGHGSLFSTLAVADLAFVLGVALSWAAVAILLLLLALWKARGGQRSRHQKPGIGGSENEVVPGSIDMMTGGASIGDPIPDVEVVSDTGIPVGLRRLGRGAPVLLLFLSAECSSCVKTAARVPQWQEQLAPARIRVLTSSRPDVVRHRFPDAAPYARYASKAAMRALGVQGGPAAVVLGGLQQPVVASPVAYGLEEIEALVRGVLEAGK
;
A
#
# COMPACT_ATOMS: atom_id res chain seq x y z
N MET A 1 25.88 18.90 34.26
CA MET A 1 24.71 18.39 35.01
C MET A 1 24.61 16.91 34.69
N SER A 2 24.55 16.01 35.67
CA SER A 2 24.29 14.59 35.38
C SER A 2 22.93 14.48 34.72
N THR A 3 22.92 14.15 33.44
CA THR A 3 21.70 14.04 32.65
C THR A 3 20.89 12.87 33.16
N SER A 4 19.66 13.14 33.60
CA SER A 4 18.84 12.08 34.15
C SER A 4 18.40 11.14 33.02
N PRO A 5 18.20 9.84 33.29
CA PRO A 5 17.63 8.90 32.31
C PRO A 5 16.27 9.39 31.77
N VAL A 6 15.56 10.19 32.56
CA VAL A 6 14.26 10.79 32.22
C VAL A 6 14.43 11.88 31.16
N ASP A 7 15.40 12.79 31.31
CA ASP A 7 15.69 13.85 30.32
C ASP A 7 16.02 13.24 28.96
N PHE A 8 16.84 12.19 28.98
CA PHE A 8 17.21 11.44 27.79
C PHE A 8 15.99 10.82 27.11
N ALA A 9 15.16 10.10 27.87
CA ALA A 9 13.96 9.45 27.35
C ALA A 9 12.98 10.47 26.75
N ILE A 10 12.79 11.63 27.39
CA ILE A 10 11.92 12.70 26.89
C ILE A 10 12.49 13.29 25.59
N ALA A 11 13.79 13.61 25.55
CA ALA A 11 14.44 14.21 24.38
C ALA A 11 14.41 13.25 23.17
N SER A 12 14.81 11.99 23.37
CA SER A 12 14.78 10.97 22.32
C SER A 12 13.36 10.71 21.80
N SER A 13 12.38 10.57 22.71
CA SER A 13 10.97 10.38 22.34
C SER A 13 10.41 11.57 21.56
N THR A 14 10.77 12.79 21.98
CA THR A 14 10.32 14.02 21.31
C THR A 14 10.77 14.05 19.86
N GLY A 15 12.06 13.78 19.59
CA GLY A 15 12.57 13.78 18.22
C GLY A 15 11.94 12.71 17.33
N LEU A 16 11.77 11.49 17.84
CA LEU A 16 11.17 10.39 17.09
C LEU A 16 9.70 10.66 16.71
N VAL A 17 8.90 11.14 17.67
CA VAL A 17 7.49 11.47 17.43
C VAL A 17 7.37 12.67 16.48
N ALA A 18 8.17 13.73 16.69
CA ALA A 18 8.19 14.89 15.81
C ALA A 18 8.56 14.50 14.37
N PHE A 19 9.61 13.70 14.18
CA PHE A 19 10.01 13.21 12.86
C PHE A 19 8.88 12.43 12.17
N ALA A 20 8.23 11.51 12.89
CA ALA A 20 7.12 10.74 12.35
C ALA A 20 5.94 11.64 11.93
N LEU A 21 5.60 12.65 12.72
CA LEU A 21 4.55 13.61 12.42
C LEU A 21 4.91 14.53 11.24
N VAL A 22 6.15 15.03 11.16
CA VAL A 22 6.64 15.82 10.01
C VAL A 22 6.54 14.99 8.73
N LEU A 23 7.08 13.78 8.74
CA LEU A 23 7.06 12.91 7.57
C LEU A 23 5.61 12.58 7.15
N SER A 24 4.75 12.29 8.12
CA SER A 24 3.33 12.00 7.90
C SER A 24 2.58 13.19 7.30
N GLY A 25 2.74 14.38 7.88
CA GLY A 25 2.08 15.61 7.45
C GLY A 25 2.58 16.11 6.09
N ALA A 26 3.90 16.12 5.88
CA ALA A 26 4.52 16.53 4.63
C ALA A 26 4.06 15.66 3.45
N MET A 27 3.92 14.35 3.66
CA MET A 27 3.46 13.42 2.62
C MET A 27 1.98 13.59 2.25
N LYS A 28 1.16 14.13 3.17
CA LYS A 28 -0.26 14.38 2.98
C LYS A 28 -0.58 15.80 2.49
N LEU A 29 0.35 16.73 2.63
CA LEU A 29 0.14 18.14 2.31
C LEU A 29 -0.25 18.31 0.83
N GLY A 30 -1.32 19.08 0.56
CA GLY A 30 -1.84 19.29 -0.79
C GLY A 30 -2.55 18.09 -1.43
N ARG A 31 -2.68 16.95 -0.72
CA ARG A 31 -3.25 15.70 -1.25
C ARG A 31 -4.57 15.29 -0.56
N SER A 32 -5.42 16.26 -0.25
CA SER A 32 -6.67 16.05 0.52
C SER A 32 -7.63 15.05 -0.12
N ALA A 33 -7.66 14.92 -1.45
CA ALA A 33 -8.45 13.90 -2.14
C ALA A 33 -7.97 12.47 -1.84
N SER A 34 -6.65 12.25 -1.76
CA SER A 34 -6.05 10.97 -1.38
C SER A 34 -6.33 10.66 0.10
N THR A 35 -6.19 11.65 0.98
CA THR A 35 -6.54 11.53 2.40
C THR A 35 -8.01 11.16 2.59
N LEU A 36 -8.92 11.78 1.83
CA LEU A 36 -10.35 11.48 1.89
C LEU A 36 -10.67 10.07 1.40
N ALA A 37 -9.98 9.58 0.36
CA ALA A 37 -10.08 8.19 -0.09
C ALA A 37 -9.58 7.22 0.99
N ALA A 38 -8.46 7.52 1.65
CA ALA A 38 -7.94 6.74 2.77
C ALA A 38 -8.92 6.72 3.97
N MET A 39 -9.55 7.86 4.30
CA MET A 39 -10.60 7.92 5.33
C MET A 39 -11.83 7.07 4.97
N ALA A 40 -12.20 7.03 3.68
CA ALA A 40 -13.29 6.18 3.20
C ALA A 40 -12.94 4.69 3.35
N ALA A 41 -11.70 4.34 2.97
CA ALA A 41 -11.16 2.99 3.07
C ALA A 41 -11.11 2.51 4.54
N LEU A 42 -10.72 3.40 5.46
CA LEU A 42 -10.74 3.18 6.92
C LEU A 42 -12.15 3.21 7.53
N ARG A 43 -13.21 3.38 6.73
CA ARG A 43 -14.61 3.52 7.17
C ARG A 43 -14.81 4.58 8.26
N VAL A 44 -14.05 5.66 8.18
CA VAL A 44 -14.26 6.84 9.04
C VAL A 44 -15.71 7.35 8.83
N PRO A 45 -16.45 7.66 9.92
CA PRO A 45 -17.84 8.11 9.83
C PRO A 45 -18.03 9.23 8.80
N ALA A 46 -19.15 9.19 8.06
CA ALA A 46 -19.41 10.15 6.99
C ALA A 46 -19.38 11.61 7.46
N VAL A 47 -19.71 11.86 8.73
CA VAL A 47 -19.65 13.19 9.37
C VAL A 47 -18.23 13.77 9.36
N LEU A 48 -17.22 12.90 9.53
CA LEU A 48 -15.79 13.27 9.55
C LEU A 48 -15.14 13.18 8.16
N ARG A 49 -15.76 12.48 7.20
CA ARG A 49 -15.23 12.33 5.83
C ARG A 49 -15.53 13.55 4.95
N ARG A 50 -14.99 14.70 5.34
CA ARG A 50 -15.17 15.99 4.64
C ARG A 50 -13.83 16.49 4.09
N ARG A 51 -13.85 17.05 2.88
CA ARG A 51 -12.66 17.68 2.25
C ARG A 51 -11.93 18.68 3.15
N PRO A 52 -12.59 19.61 3.87
CA PRO A 52 -11.88 20.53 4.77
C PRO A 52 -11.16 19.79 5.90
N LEU A 53 -11.76 18.75 6.49
CA LEU A 53 -11.12 17.98 7.56
C LEU A 53 -9.91 17.19 7.03
N ALA A 54 -10.05 16.59 5.85
CA ALA A 54 -8.95 15.90 5.17
C ALA A 54 -7.80 16.86 4.79
N ALA A 55 -8.09 18.13 4.48
CA ALA A 55 -7.09 19.16 4.22
C ALA A 55 -6.47 19.73 5.50
N ALA A 56 -7.22 19.79 6.60
CA ALA A 56 -6.74 20.27 7.90
C ALA A 56 -5.81 19.25 8.58
N LEU A 57 -6.01 17.95 8.35
CA LEU A 57 -5.24 16.90 8.99
C LEU A 57 -3.71 17.01 8.81
N PRO A 58 -3.15 17.19 7.59
CA PRO A 58 -1.70 17.37 7.45
C PRO A 58 -1.18 18.62 8.18
N VAL A 59 -1.98 19.70 8.20
CA VAL A 59 -1.63 20.92 8.94
C VAL A 59 -1.60 20.63 10.44
N TRP A 60 -2.57 19.88 10.95
CA TRP A 60 -2.61 19.43 12.34
C TRP A 60 -1.38 18.58 12.72
N GLU A 61 -0.99 17.62 11.88
CA GLU A 61 0.21 16.80 12.10
C GLU A 61 1.48 17.68 12.20
N LEU A 62 1.62 18.67 11.32
CA LEU A 62 2.75 19.60 11.33
C LEU A 62 2.73 20.56 12.53
N LEU A 63 1.55 21.01 12.96
CA LEU A 63 1.41 21.84 14.16
C LEU A 63 1.79 21.07 15.43
N LEU A 64 1.37 19.81 15.53
CA LEU A 64 1.81 18.94 16.63
C LEU A 64 3.33 18.76 16.61
N ALA A 65 3.92 18.46 15.44
CA ALA A 65 5.37 18.34 15.31
C ALA A 65 6.11 19.62 15.75
N ALA A 66 5.62 20.79 15.34
CA ALA A 66 6.17 22.07 15.76
C ALA A 66 6.07 22.25 17.28
N GLY A 67 4.93 21.90 17.89
CA GLY A 67 4.77 21.96 19.35
C GLY A 67 5.73 21.02 20.09
N PHE A 68 6.00 19.82 19.57
CA PHE A 68 7.01 18.93 20.16
C PHE A 68 8.42 19.55 20.15
N LEU A 69 8.81 20.19 19.04
CA LEU A 69 10.15 20.74 18.85
C LEU A 69 10.37 22.06 19.60
N PHE A 70 9.39 22.96 19.52
CA PHE A 70 9.56 24.37 19.91
C PHE A 70 8.86 24.74 21.22
N ALA A 71 7.79 24.05 21.62
CA ALA A 71 7.11 24.37 22.88
C ALA A 71 7.91 23.90 24.09
N SER A 72 7.68 24.53 25.25
CA SER A 72 8.26 24.16 26.53
C SER A 72 7.18 23.92 27.60
N GLY A 73 7.56 23.27 28.68
CA GLY A 73 6.74 23.08 29.88
C GLY A 73 5.35 22.52 29.60
N VAL A 74 4.33 23.14 30.20
CA VAL A 74 2.92 22.72 30.11
C VAL A 74 2.42 22.73 28.66
N VAL A 75 2.84 23.68 27.83
CA VAL A 75 2.41 23.76 26.42
C VAL A 75 2.90 22.53 25.65
N ARG A 76 4.14 22.09 25.89
CA ARG A 76 4.66 20.85 25.28
C ARG A 76 3.93 19.63 25.80
N ALA A 77 3.62 19.56 27.09
CA ALA A 77 2.86 18.47 27.68
C ALA A 77 1.44 18.36 27.07
N VAL A 78 0.74 19.48 26.91
CA VAL A 78 -0.59 19.53 26.26
C VAL A 78 -0.49 19.11 24.79
N THR A 79 0.52 19.60 24.05
CA THR A 79 0.76 19.16 22.66
C THR A 79 0.95 17.64 22.58
N ALA A 80 1.72 17.07 23.50
CA ALA A 80 1.95 15.63 23.54
C ALA A 80 0.67 14.84 23.86
N TRP A 81 -0.18 15.31 24.78
CA TRP A 81 -1.51 14.72 25.02
C TRP A 81 -2.42 14.76 23.78
N LEU A 82 -2.41 15.86 23.03
CA LEU A 82 -3.16 15.98 21.76
C LEU A 82 -2.65 14.99 20.71
N ALA A 83 -1.33 14.78 20.63
CA ALA A 83 -0.73 13.78 19.77
C ALA A 83 -1.08 12.35 20.19
N VAL A 84 -1.06 12.05 21.51
CA VAL A 84 -1.54 10.76 22.05
C VAL A 84 -2.98 10.50 21.62
N GLY A 85 -3.88 11.47 21.79
CA GLY A 85 -5.27 11.33 21.36
C GLY A 85 -5.40 11.08 19.86
N THR A 86 -4.64 11.81 19.04
CA THR A 86 -4.65 11.67 17.58
C THR A 86 -4.16 10.28 17.15
N LEU A 87 -3.02 9.83 17.68
CA LEU A 87 -2.43 8.52 17.36
C LEU A 87 -3.30 7.37 17.86
N PHE A 88 -3.91 7.52 19.04
CA PHE A 88 -4.84 6.53 19.59
C PHE A 88 -6.08 6.38 18.71
N VAL A 89 -6.71 7.47 18.30
CA VAL A 89 -7.86 7.45 17.38
C VAL A 89 -7.49 6.78 16.05
N PHE A 90 -6.32 7.09 15.49
CA PHE A 90 -5.83 6.40 14.29
C PHE A 90 -5.63 4.91 14.51
N THR A 91 -5.11 4.52 15.67
CA THR A 91 -4.91 3.11 16.03
C THR A 91 -6.24 2.37 16.12
N LEU A 92 -7.29 2.99 16.68
CA LEU A 92 -8.63 2.42 16.72
C LEU A 92 -9.21 2.19 15.32
N PHE A 93 -9.03 3.13 14.40
CA PHE A 93 -9.46 2.94 13.01
C PHE A 93 -8.71 1.79 12.32
N LEU A 94 -7.39 1.70 12.50
CA LEU A 94 -6.59 0.60 11.96
C LEU A 94 -7.00 -0.76 12.54
N ALA A 95 -7.19 -0.85 13.85
CA ALA A 95 -7.66 -2.07 14.52
C ALA A 95 -9.08 -2.47 14.08
N GLY A 96 -9.96 -1.48 13.86
CA GLY A 96 -11.31 -1.68 13.35
C GLY A 96 -11.37 -2.25 11.93
N VAL A 97 -10.35 -1.99 11.10
CA VAL A 97 -10.22 -2.60 9.76
C VAL A 97 -9.65 -4.01 9.87
N LEU A 98 -8.57 -4.19 10.64
CA LEU A 98 -7.91 -5.49 10.81
C LEU A 98 -8.82 -6.56 11.43
N SER A 99 -9.65 -6.19 12.41
CA SER A 99 -10.61 -7.10 13.05
C SER A 99 -11.68 -7.65 12.09
N ARG A 100 -11.93 -6.97 10.96
CA ARG A 100 -12.97 -7.37 9.99
C ARG A 100 -12.43 -8.24 8.85
N HIS A 101 -11.13 -8.59 8.85
CA HIS A 101 -10.46 -9.37 7.80
C HIS A 101 -10.67 -8.80 6.38
N GLU A 102 -10.97 -7.51 6.27
CA GLU A 102 -11.11 -6.81 4.99
C GLU A 102 -9.73 -6.27 4.56
N GLU A 103 -9.25 -6.73 3.41
CA GLU A 103 -7.99 -6.26 2.84
C GLU A 103 -8.17 -4.83 2.29
N VAL A 104 -7.69 -3.84 3.04
CA VAL A 104 -7.79 -2.42 2.68
C VAL A 104 -6.39 -1.82 2.59
N ASP A 105 -6.04 -1.30 1.41
CA ASP A 105 -4.81 -0.53 1.21
C ASP A 105 -4.94 0.85 1.84
N CYS A 106 -4.17 1.11 2.89
CA CYS A 106 -4.18 2.42 3.54
C CYS A 106 -3.12 3.33 2.92
N GLY A 107 -3.55 4.28 2.08
CA GLY A 107 -2.72 5.37 1.56
C GLY A 107 -2.27 6.41 2.60
N CYS A 108 -2.16 6.05 3.88
CA CYS A 108 -1.93 6.96 5.01
C CYS A 108 -0.57 7.69 4.99
N PHE A 109 0.41 7.23 4.21
CA PHE A 109 1.73 7.88 4.07
C PHE A 109 2.06 8.31 2.63
N GLY A 110 1.06 8.43 1.76
CA GLY A 110 1.27 8.82 0.36
C GLY A 110 1.98 7.73 -0.47
N PRO A 111 2.67 8.09 -1.58
CA PRO A 111 3.20 7.13 -2.55
C PRO A 111 4.25 6.14 -2.02
N LEU A 112 4.88 6.42 -0.88
CA LEU A 112 5.84 5.52 -0.22
C LEU A 112 5.18 4.34 0.51
N SER A 113 3.86 4.39 0.73
CA SER A 113 3.07 3.27 1.28
C SER A 113 1.92 2.86 0.37
N ALA A 114 2.00 3.21 -0.93
CA ALA A 114 0.99 2.83 -1.92
C ALA A 114 0.87 1.30 -2.12
N SER A 115 1.80 0.52 -1.57
CA SER A 115 1.80 -0.95 -1.58
C SER A 115 1.89 -1.58 -0.18
N ASP A 116 1.86 -0.79 0.89
CA ASP A 116 2.07 -1.30 2.25
C ASP A 116 0.71 -1.65 2.86
N ARG A 117 0.38 -2.95 2.78
CA ARG A 117 -0.81 -3.52 3.40
C ARG A 117 -0.91 -3.11 4.87
N VAL A 118 -2.12 -2.80 5.34
CA VAL A 118 -2.35 -2.69 6.79
C VAL A 118 -2.06 -4.05 7.39
N THR A 119 -1.03 -4.13 8.20
CA THR A 119 -0.60 -5.36 8.87
C THR A 119 -0.56 -5.10 10.37
N GLY A 120 -0.37 -6.16 11.17
CA GLY A 120 -0.12 -5.99 12.62
C GLY A 120 1.05 -5.03 12.91
N TRP A 121 1.99 -4.87 11.98
CA TRP A 121 3.06 -3.87 12.06
C TRP A 121 2.54 -2.43 12.11
N SER A 122 1.45 -2.11 11.40
CA SER A 122 0.85 -0.77 11.40
C SER A 122 0.29 -0.40 12.78
N ILE A 123 -0.34 -1.36 13.46
CA ILE A 123 -0.79 -1.18 14.86
C ILE A 123 0.43 -1.04 15.76
N LEU A 124 1.39 -1.96 15.68
CA LEU A 124 2.58 -1.94 16.55
C LEU A 124 3.34 -0.61 16.44
N ARG A 125 3.57 -0.12 15.21
CA ARG A 125 4.19 1.18 14.96
C ARG A 125 3.44 2.32 15.65
N ASN A 126 2.12 2.40 15.47
CA ASN A 126 1.33 3.47 16.10
C ASN A 126 1.27 3.33 17.63
N SER A 127 1.23 2.12 18.16
CA SER A 127 1.30 1.87 19.60
C SER A 127 2.63 2.34 20.19
N ILE A 128 3.75 2.08 19.51
CA ILE A 128 5.07 2.59 19.91
C ILE A 128 5.09 4.13 19.89
N LEU A 129 4.61 4.75 18.80
CA LEU A 129 4.54 6.22 18.73
C LEU A 129 3.64 6.82 19.81
N THR A 130 2.55 6.14 20.15
CA THR A 130 1.64 6.55 21.24
C THR A 130 2.35 6.47 22.59
N ALA A 131 3.10 5.40 22.85
CA ALA A 131 3.89 5.25 24.08
C ALA A 131 4.98 6.32 24.21
N LEU A 132 5.71 6.60 23.11
CA LEU A 132 6.71 7.67 23.08
C LEU A 132 6.08 9.04 23.32
N ALA A 133 4.93 9.32 22.71
CA ALA A 133 4.19 10.56 22.94
C ALA A 133 3.70 10.67 24.39
N LEU A 134 3.29 9.56 25.02
CA LEU A 134 2.89 9.52 26.43
C LEU A 134 4.06 9.82 27.37
N THR A 135 5.26 9.29 27.09
CA THR A 135 6.49 9.64 27.84
C THR A 135 6.71 11.15 27.85
N VAL A 136 6.54 11.81 26.69
CA VAL A 136 6.65 13.28 26.60
C VAL A 136 5.49 13.96 27.32
N ALA A 137 4.25 13.47 27.19
CA ALA A 137 3.07 14.07 27.81
C ALA A 137 3.13 14.12 29.34
N VAL A 138 3.66 13.07 29.96
CA VAL A 138 3.79 12.99 31.43
C VAL A 138 5.08 13.68 31.91
N GLY A 139 6.16 13.65 31.13
CA GLY A 139 7.46 14.17 31.53
C GLY A 139 7.69 15.65 31.20
N ALA A 140 7.05 16.22 30.17
CA ALA A 140 7.48 17.50 29.60
C ALA A 140 7.20 18.74 30.44
N ALA A 141 6.30 18.69 31.42
CA ALA A 141 5.78 19.87 32.12
C ALA A 141 6.88 20.71 32.83
N GLY A 142 7.95 20.07 33.31
CA GLY A 142 9.08 20.73 33.99
C GLY A 142 10.28 21.03 33.09
N HIS A 143 10.20 20.80 31.78
CA HIS A 143 11.37 20.80 30.89
C HIS A 143 11.28 21.88 29.80
N GLY A 144 12.43 22.38 29.36
CA GLY A 144 12.56 23.29 28.22
C GLY A 144 12.18 22.64 26.89
N SER A 145 12.12 23.42 25.82
CA SER A 145 11.93 22.90 24.46
C SER A 145 13.11 22.02 24.03
N LEU A 146 12.91 21.09 23.09
CA LEU A 146 13.99 20.20 22.64
C LEU A 146 15.20 20.99 22.15
N PHE A 147 14.97 22.06 21.36
CA PHE A 147 16.03 22.94 20.89
C PHE A 147 16.78 23.62 22.04
N SER A 148 16.07 24.16 23.03
CA SER A 148 16.72 24.80 24.18
C SER A 148 17.55 23.81 24.99
N THR A 149 17.06 22.59 25.17
CA THR A 149 17.75 21.53 25.91
C THR A 149 19.01 21.10 25.18
N LEU A 150 18.94 20.85 23.87
CA LEU A 150 20.11 20.45 23.07
C LEU A 150 21.15 21.57 22.94
N ALA A 151 20.74 22.84 22.95
CA ALA A 151 21.65 23.98 22.82
C ALA A 151 22.57 24.18 24.03
N VAL A 152 22.13 23.77 25.23
CA VAL A 152 22.89 23.92 26.48
C VAL A 152 23.35 22.59 27.07
N ALA A 153 23.02 21.47 26.41
CA ALA A 153 23.42 20.14 26.83
C ALA A 153 24.91 19.89 26.58
N ASP A 154 25.49 18.99 27.38
CA ASP A 154 26.84 18.51 27.13
C ASP A 154 26.90 17.60 25.89
N LEU A 155 28.10 17.44 25.34
CA LEU A 155 28.33 16.66 24.13
C LEU A 155 27.91 15.19 24.29
N ALA A 156 28.09 14.58 25.47
CA ALA A 156 27.75 13.18 25.68
C ALA A 156 26.24 12.96 25.61
N PHE A 157 25.44 13.88 26.16
CA PHE A 157 23.98 13.86 26.02
C PHE A 157 23.53 13.99 24.58
N VAL A 158 24.06 14.97 23.84
CA VAL A 158 23.71 15.20 22.42
C VAL A 158 24.05 13.98 21.58
N LEU A 159 25.25 13.41 21.77
CA LEU A 159 25.67 12.19 21.08
C LEU A 159 24.79 11.00 21.46
N GLY A 160 24.42 10.86 22.73
CA GLY A 160 23.50 9.80 23.17
C GLY A 160 22.15 9.87 22.45
N VAL A 161 21.55 11.07 22.37
CA VAL A 161 20.27 11.27 21.68
C VAL A 161 20.42 10.95 20.19
N ALA A 162 21.48 11.46 19.54
CA ALA A 162 21.76 11.20 18.14
C ALA A 162 21.97 9.70 17.84
N LEU A 163 22.74 9.00 18.68
CA LEU A 163 22.97 7.56 18.59
C LEU A 163 21.67 6.77 18.77
N SER A 164 20.78 7.21 19.67
CA SER A 164 19.47 6.56 19.85
C SER A 164 18.62 6.64 18.58
N TRP A 165 18.62 7.78 17.89
CA TRP A 165 17.91 7.94 16.61
C TRP A 165 18.57 7.14 15.50
N ALA A 166 19.91 7.14 15.43
CA ALA A 166 20.66 6.34 14.47
C ALA A 166 20.39 4.84 14.66
N ALA A 167 20.34 4.35 15.90
CA ALA A 167 20.02 2.95 16.20
C ALA A 167 18.60 2.57 15.73
N VAL A 168 17.61 3.44 15.95
CA VAL A 168 16.24 3.23 15.44
C VAL A 168 16.24 3.22 13.90
N ALA A 169 16.93 4.16 13.25
CA ALA A 169 17.00 4.22 11.80
C ALA A 169 17.68 2.97 11.20
N ILE A 170 18.79 2.53 11.79
CA ILE A 170 19.50 1.31 11.40
C ILE A 170 18.60 0.09 11.60
N LEU A 171 17.91 -0.03 12.72
CA LEU A 171 16.98 -1.13 12.98
C LEU A 171 15.87 -1.18 11.91
N LEU A 172 15.25 -0.04 11.60
CA LEU A 172 14.22 0.05 10.56
C LEU A 172 14.78 -0.31 9.17
N LEU A 173 16.00 0.12 8.85
CA LEU A 173 16.68 -0.24 7.60
C LEU A 173 16.96 -1.75 7.54
N LEU A 174 17.47 -2.35 8.63
CA LEU A 174 17.72 -3.79 8.70
C LEU A 174 16.43 -4.60 8.56
N LEU A 175 15.33 -4.18 9.19
CA LEU A 175 14.02 -4.79 9.03
C LEU A 175 13.51 -4.70 7.58
N ALA A 176 13.69 -3.54 6.93
CA ALA A 176 13.32 -3.35 5.53
C ALA A 176 14.15 -4.24 4.60
N LEU A 177 15.47 -4.31 4.80
CA LEU A 177 16.37 -5.19 4.05
C LEU A 177 16.07 -6.66 4.29
N TRP A 178 15.71 -7.05 5.52
CA TRP A 178 15.33 -8.41 5.84
C TRP A 178 14.02 -8.81 5.16
N LYS A 179 13.01 -7.93 5.15
CA LYS A 179 11.77 -8.13 4.39
C LYS A 179 12.04 -8.29 2.88
N ALA A 180 12.93 -7.46 2.32
CA ALA A 180 13.34 -7.55 0.92
C ALA A 180 14.08 -8.87 0.61
N ARG A 181 14.98 -9.31 1.49
CA ARG A 181 15.72 -10.59 1.35
C ARG A 181 14.85 -11.81 1.58
N GLY A 182 13.87 -11.76 2.49
CA GLY A 182 12.91 -12.84 2.71
C GLY A 182 12.07 -13.11 1.46
N GLY A 183 11.67 -12.05 0.75
CA GLY A 183 11.04 -12.16 -0.57
C GLY A 183 11.94 -12.73 -1.67
N GLN A 184 13.27 -12.58 -1.55
CA GLN A 184 14.25 -13.16 -2.48
C GLN A 184 14.70 -14.58 -2.10
N ARG A 185 14.73 -14.97 -0.82
CA ARG A 185 15.12 -16.32 -0.38
C ARG A 185 14.11 -17.38 -0.79
N SER A 186 12.82 -17.04 -0.81
CA SER A 186 11.78 -17.89 -1.43
C SER A 186 11.93 -18.01 -2.95
N ARG A 187 12.69 -17.11 -3.60
CA ARG A 187 12.95 -17.13 -5.05
C ARG A 187 14.23 -17.91 -5.43
N HIS A 188 15.10 -18.23 -4.47
CA HIS A 188 16.43 -18.83 -4.74
C HIS A 188 16.63 -20.27 -4.23
N GLN A 189 15.63 -20.93 -3.63
CA GLN A 189 15.72 -22.36 -3.33
C GLN A 189 15.03 -23.20 -4.42
N LYS A 190 15.67 -23.29 -5.59
CA LYS A 190 15.63 -24.49 -6.43
C LYS A 190 16.88 -24.56 -7.32
N PRO A 191 17.91 -25.33 -6.91
CA PRO A 191 18.86 -25.89 -7.85
C PRO A 191 18.69 -27.42 -7.97
N GLY A 192 18.61 -27.90 -9.22
CA GLY A 192 19.00 -29.25 -9.69
C GLY A 192 18.13 -30.41 -9.21
N ILE A 193 17.24 -30.97 -10.04
CA ILE A 193 17.55 -32.04 -11.01
C ILE A 193 18.28 -33.22 -10.34
N GLY A 194 17.49 -34.22 -9.95
CA GLY A 194 17.87 -35.61 -9.72
C GLY A 194 16.66 -36.45 -10.10
N GLY A 195 16.79 -37.27 -11.14
CA GLY A 195 15.67 -37.91 -11.81
C GLY A 195 14.95 -38.96 -10.97
N SER A 196 13.66 -39.12 -11.27
CA SER A 196 12.96 -40.39 -11.27
C SER A 196 11.66 -40.22 -12.05
N GLU A 197 11.50 -41.06 -13.07
CA GLU A 197 10.24 -41.31 -13.75
C GLU A 197 9.17 -41.70 -12.72
N ASN A 198 8.05 -40.95 -12.68
CA ASN A 198 6.70 -41.46 -12.88
C ASN A 198 5.63 -40.46 -12.41
N GLU A 199 4.49 -40.58 -13.10
CA GLU A 199 3.14 -40.17 -12.71
C GLU A 199 2.73 -38.71 -12.92
N VAL A 200 2.11 -38.50 -14.09
CA VAL A 200 1.21 -37.37 -14.38
C VAL A 200 -0.03 -37.52 -13.49
N VAL A 201 -0.12 -36.69 -12.45
CA VAL A 201 -1.36 -36.43 -11.72
C VAL A 201 -1.85 -35.03 -12.09
N PRO A 202 -2.97 -34.86 -12.81
CA PRO A 202 -3.54 -33.56 -13.07
C PRO A 202 -4.39 -33.13 -11.86
N GLY A 203 -3.88 -32.18 -11.07
CA GLY A 203 -4.68 -31.52 -10.05
C GLY A 203 -3.98 -31.31 -8.71
N SER A 204 -3.01 -30.40 -8.67
CA SER A 204 -2.73 -29.68 -7.43
C SER A 204 -2.25 -28.28 -7.79
N ILE A 205 -3.19 -27.33 -7.72
CA ILE A 205 -2.83 -25.93 -7.54
C ILE A 205 -2.15 -25.89 -6.18
N ASP A 206 -0.85 -25.65 -6.17
CA ASP A 206 -0.05 -25.53 -4.94
C ASP A 206 -0.61 -24.37 -4.10
N MET A 207 -1.47 -24.71 -3.13
CA MET A 207 -2.27 -23.77 -2.34
C MET A 207 -1.42 -22.96 -1.34
N MET A 208 -0.10 -23.14 -1.29
CA MET A 208 0.71 -22.57 -0.21
C MET A 208 1.50 -21.32 -0.57
N THR A 209 1.74 -20.96 -1.85
CA THR A 209 2.35 -19.66 -2.20
C THR A 209 2.03 -19.17 -3.63
N GLY A 210 1.00 -18.32 -3.76
CA GLY A 210 1.04 -17.16 -4.66
C GLY A 210 0.87 -17.35 -6.17
N GLY A 211 -0.36 -17.58 -6.64
CA GLY A 211 -0.81 -17.26 -8.01
C GLY A 211 -0.16 -18.04 -9.17
N ALA A 212 -0.82 -18.05 -10.32
CA ALA A 212 -0.29 -18.67 -11.53
C ALA A 212 0.93 -17.90 -12.08
N SER A 213 1.96 -18.65 -12.45
CA SER A 213 3.22 -18.17 -13.03
C SER A 213 3.22 -18.30 -14.56
N ILE A 214 4.23 -17.72 -15.22
CA ILE A 214 4.40 -17.82 -16.67
C ILE A 214 4.52 -19.29 -17.07
N GLY A 215 3.74 -19.69 -18.09
CA GLY A 215 3.69 -21.07 -18.59
C GLY A 215 2.66 -21.95 -17.90
N ASP A 216 2.12 -21.54 -16.75
CA ASP A 216 1.06 -22.30 -16.09
C ASP A 216 -0.24 -22.28 -16.90
N PRO A 217 -1.06 -23.34 -16.82
CA PRO A 217 -2.39 -23.35 -17.42
C PRO A 217 -3.21 -22.15 -16.93
N ILE A 218 -4.01 -21.55 -17.82
CA ILE A 218 -4.95 -20.49 -17.41
C ILE A 218 -5.86 -21.01 -16.28
N PRO A 219 -5.91 -20.36 -15.10
CA PRO A 219 -6.74 -20.83 -14.01
C PRO A 219 -8.22 -20.95 -14.40
N ASP A 220 -8.87 -22.02 -13.94
CA ASP A 220 -10.30 -22.23 -14.15
C ASP A 220 -11.11 -21.40 -13.16
N VAL A 221 -11.21 -20.10 -13.46
CA VAL A 221 -11.96 -19.12 -12.68
C VAL A 221 -12.80 -18.26 -13.60
N GLU A 222 -13.93 -17.80 -13.07
CA GLU A 222 -14.90 -16.99 -13.81
C GLU A 222 -14.88 -15.53 -13.35
N VAL A 223 -15.25 -14.66 -14.29
CA VAL A 223 -15.60 -13.25 -14.06
C VAL A 223 -17.00 -13.01 -14.59
N VAL A 224 -17.64 -11.92 -14.19
CA VAL A 224 -19.04 -11.65 -14.56
C VAL A 224 -19.09 -10.60 -15.67
N SER A 225 -19.94 -10.80 -16.68
CA SER A 225 -20.21 -9.78 -17.71
C SER A 225 -20.99 -8.59 -17.13
N ASP A 226 -21.13 -7.53 -17.92
CA ASP A 226 -22.05 -6.43 -17.66
C ASP A 226 -23.52 -6.86 -17.59
N THR A 227 -23.88 -7.94 -18.28
CA THR A 227 -25.21 -8.57 -18.23
C THR A 227 -25.40 -9.58 -17.08
N GLY A 228 -24.40 -9.75 -16.21
CA GLY A 228 -24.48 -10.68 -15.07
C GLY A 228 -24.18 -12.15 -15.40
N ILE A 229 -23.69 -12.44 -16.60
CA ILE A 229 -23.39 -13.81 -17.05
C ILE A 229 -21.95 -14.18 -16.64
N PRO A 230 -21.71 -15.33 -15.97
CA PRO A 230 -20.37 -15.82 -15.72
C PRO A 230 -19.60 -16.19 -16.99
N VAL A 231 -18.33 -15.79 -17.06
CA VAL A 231 -17.42 -16.02 -18.18
C VAL A 231 -16.06 -16.47 -17.64
N GLY A 232 -15.68 -17.71 -17.93
CA GLY A 232 -14.34 -18.23 -17.60
C GLY A 232 -13.21 -17.46 -18.27
N LEU A 233 -12.06 -17.33 -17.60
CA LEU A 233 -10.89 -16.59 -18.10
C LEU A 233 -10.45 -17.06 -19.49
N ARG A 234 -10.47 -18.38 -19.74
CA ARG A 234 -10.13 -18.99 -21.03
C ARG A 234 -10.97 -18.48 -22.21
N ARG A 235 -12.21 -18.04 -21.95
CA ARG A 235 -13.14 -17.54 -22.98
C ARG A 235 -13.00 -16.04 -23.24
N LEU A 236 -12.27 -15.30 -22.39
CA LEU A 236 -12.19 -13.84 -22.49
C LEU A 236 -11.50 -13.36 -23.77
N GLY A 237 -10.52 -14.11 -24.26
CA GLY A 237 -9.80 -13.83 -25.51
C GLY A 237 -10.52 -14.27 -26.79
N ARG A 238 -11.63 -15.02 -26.68
CA ARG A 238 -12.37 -15.58 -27.83
C ARG A 238 -11.46 -16.28 -28.85
N GLY A 239 -10.49 -17.04 -28.36
CA GLY A 239 -9.52 -17.75 -29.20
C GLY A 239 -8.18 -17.05 -29.40
N ALA A 240 -8.13 -15.72 -29.25
CA ALA A 240 -6.91 -14.93 -29.33
C ALA A 240 -6.30 -14.66 -27.95
N PRO A 241 -5.03 -14.24 -27.86
CA PRO A 241 -4.45 -13.72 -26.62
C PRO A 241 -5.28 -12.58 -26.03
N VAL A 242 -5.34 -12.50 -24.70
CA VAL A 242 -6.06 -11.45 -23.99
C VAL A 242 -5.20 -10.83 -22.91
N LEU A 243 -5.09 -9.51 -22.93
CA LEU A 243 -4.51 -8.71 -21.87
C LEU A 243 -5.63 -8.40 -20.86
N LEU A 244 -5.50 -8.98 -19.67
CA LEU A 244 -6.34 -8.70 -18.52
C LEU A 244 -5.78 -7.48 -17.78
N LEU A 245 -6.58 -6.42 -17.67
CA LEU A 245 -6.21 -5.19 -17.00
C LEU A 245 -7.02 -5.04 -15.72
N PHE A 246 -6.38 -5.20 -14.56
CA PHE A 246 -7.01 -5.15 -13.24
C PHE A 246 -7.08 -3.70 -12.73
N LEU A 247 -8.30 -3.16 -12.64
CA LEU A 247 -8.55 -1.78 -12.21
C LEU A 247 -9.59 -1.73 -11.08
N SER A 248 -9.47 -0.73 -10.21
CA SER A 248 -10.47 -0.37 -9.20
C SER A 248 -10.88 1.09 -9.41
N ALA A 249 -12.19 1.37 -9.39
CA ALA A 249 -12.72 2.74 -9.53
C ALA A 249 -12.35 3.65 -8.36
N GLU A 250 -11.97 3.06 -7.23
CA GLU A 250 -11.51 3.72 -6.02
C GLU A 250 -10.01 4.08 -6.08
N CYS A 251 -9.28 3.58 -7.09
CA CYS A 251 -7.84 3.76 -7.27
C CYS A 251 -7.51 4.92 -8.22
N SER A 252 -6.76 5.92 -7.72
CA SER A 252 -6.46 7.14 -8.49
C SER A 252 -5.49 6.90 -9.66
N SER A 253 -4.53 5.99 -9.51
CA SER A 253 -3.60 5.60 -10.59
C SER A 253 -4.34 4.84 -11.70
N CYS A 254 -5.38 4.08 -11.36
CA CYS A 254 -6.20 3.32 -12.29
C CYS A 254 -6.95 4.22 -13.29
N VAL A 255 -7.26 5.47 -12.92
CA VAL A 255 -7.92 6.44 -13.82
C VAL A 255 -7.07 6.76 -15.04
N LYS A 256 -5.76 6.96 -14.84
CA LYS A 256 -4.84 7.26 -15.94
C LYS A 256 -4.71 6.06 -16.88
N THR A 257 -4.61 4.86 -16.31
CA THR A 257 -4.53 3.61 -17.08
C THR A 257 -5.83 3.31 -17.83
N ALA A 258 -7.00 3.54 -17.22
CA ALA A 258 -8.30 3.35 -17.84
C ALA A 258 -8.48 4.21 -19.11
N ALA A 259 -8.02 5.45 -19.08
CA ALA A 259 -8.11 6.38 -20.22
C ALA A 259 -7.30 5.91 -21.46
N ARG A 260 -6.35 4.99 -21.29
CA ARG A 260 -5.55 4.42 -22.40
C ARG A 260 -6.20 3.22 -23.07
N VAL A 261 -7.21 2.61 -22.43
CA VAL A 261 -7.80 1.34 -22.87
C VAL A 261 -8.33 1.38 -24.30
N PRO A 262 -9.05 2.42 -24.77
CA PRO A 262 -9.53 2.47 -26.15
C PRO A 262 -8.39 2.42 -27.18
N GLN A 263 -7.37 3.25 -26.96
CA GLN A 263 -6.20 3.31 -27.83
C GLN A 263 -5.46 1.97 -27.90
N TRP A 264 -5.23 1.31 -26.76
CA TRP A 264 -4.58 0.00 -26.76
C TRP A 264 -5.45 -1.09 -27.38
N GLN A 265 -6.77 -1.03 -27.19
CA GLN A 265 -7.69 -2.00 -27.76
C GLN A 265 -7.71 -1.96 -29.30
N GLU A 266 -7.54 -0.78 -29.90
CA GLU A 266 -7.40 -0.62 -31.35
C GLU A 266 -6.07 -1.19 -31.87
N GLN A 267 -4.98 -0.96 -31.13
CA GLN A 267 -3.64 -1.37 -31.54
C GLN A 267 -3.40 -2.87 -31.41
N LEU A 268 -4.00 -3.52 -30.40
CA LEU A 268 -3.68 -4.90 -30.04
C LEU A 268 -4.31 -5.98 -30.93
N ALA A 269 -5.14 -5.64 -31.92
CA ALA A 269 -5.76 -6.66 -32.79
C ALA A 269 -4.69 -7.58 -33.43
N PRO A 270 -4.81 -8.93 -33.34
CA PRO A 270 -5.99 -9.71 -32.93
C PRO A 270 -6.15 -9.95 -31.42
N ALA A 271 -5.17 -9.59 -30.59
CA ALA A 271 -5.27 -9.65 -29.15
C ALA A 271 -6.30 -8.64 -28.60
N ARG A 272 -6.85 -8.93 -27.42
CA ARG A 272 -7.95 -8.15 -26.82
C ARG A 272 -7.58 -7.63 -25.45
N ILE A 273 -8.18 -6.52 -25.03
CA ILE A 273 -8.16 -6.06 -23.65
C ILE A 273 -9.47 -6.41 -22.96
N ARG A 274 -9.38 -6.88 -21.72
CA ARG A 274 -10.51 -6.96 -20.79
C ARG A 274 -10.14 -6.28 -19.49
N VAL A 275 -10.99 -5.36 -19.06
CA VAL A 275 -10.81 -4.66 -17.79
C VAL A 275 -11.47 -5.50 -16.70
N LEU A 276 -10.70 -6.01 -15.75
CA LEU A 276 -11.21 -6.81 -14.65
C LEU A 276 -11.32 -5.93 -13.40
N THR A 277 -12.50 -5.88 -12.82
CA THR A 277 -12.77 -5.05 -11.65
C THR A 277 -13.73 -5.71 -10.68
N SER A 278 -13.70 -5.27 -9.43
CA SER A 278 -14.72 -5.60 -8.42
C SER A 278 -15.49 -4.37 -7.95
N SER A 279 -15.25 -3.20 -8.57
CA SER A 279 -16.03 -1.99 -8.36
C SER A 279 -17.41 -2.14 -8.97
N ARG A 280 -18.39 -1.40 -8.44
CA ARG A 280 -19.78 -1.47 -8.93
C ARG A 280 -19.90 -0.96 -10.38
N PRO A 281 -20.77 -1.56 -11.22
CA PRO A 281 -20.93 -1.16 -12.62
C PRO A 281 -21.29 0.32 -12.85
N ASP A 282 -22.13 0.91 -12.01
CA ASP A 282 -22.50 2.33 -12.08
C ASP A 282 -21.29 3.24 -11.82
N VAL A 283 -20.46 2.88 -10.86
CA VAL A 283 -19.23 3.62 -10.52
C VAL A 283 -18.20 3.49 -11.63
N VAL A 284 -18.05 2.30 -12.21
CA VAL A 284 -17.16 2.05 -13.35
C VAL A 284 -17.58 2.87 -14.57
N ARG A 285 -18.88 2.90 -14.91
CA ARG A 285 -19.39 3.73 -16.02
C ARG A 285 -19.12 5.22 -15.80
N HIS A 286 -19.26 5.71 -14.58
CA HIS A 286 -19.01 7.11 -14.26
C HIS A 286 -17.51 7.45 -14.23
N ARG A 287 -16.67 6.55 -13.68
CA ARG A 287 -15.25 6.85 -13.44
C ARG A 287 -14.34 6.48 -14.60
N PHE A 288 -14.69 5.44 -15.35
CA PHE A 288 -13.95 4.90 -16.48
C PHE A 288 -14.88 4.75 -17.70
N PRO A 289 -15.49 5.85 -18.19
CA PRO A 289 -16.50 5.78 -19.25
C PRO A 289 -15.98 5.04 -20.49
N ASP A 290 -14.74 5.30 -20.89
CA ASP A 290 -14.13 4.73 -22.09
C ASP A 290 -13.67 3.27 -21.90
N ALA A 291 -13.41 2.86 -20.65
CA ALA A 291 -12.98 1.50 -20.34
C ALA A 291 -14.16 0.57 -19.97
N ALA A 292 -15.31 1.15 -19.60
CA ALA A 292 -16.50 0.43 -19.16
C ALA A 292 -17.02 -0.61 -20.18
N PRO A 293 -16.99 -0.39 -21.51
CA PRO A 293 -17.39 -1.40 -22.50
C PRO A 293 -16.56 -2.70 -22.46
N TYR A 294 -15.33 -2.62 -21.93
CA TYR A 294 -14.41 -3.75 -21.84
C TYR A 294 -14.42 -4.42 -20.47
N ALA A 295 -15.24 -3.92 -19.54
CA ALA A 295 -15.24 -4.33 -18.15
C ALA A 295 -15.85 -5.72 -17.92
N ARG A 296 -15.26 -6.46 -17.00
CA ARG A 296 -15.74 -7.70 -16.40
C ARG A 296 -15.62 -7.58 -14.88
N TYR A 297 -16.63 -8.06 -14.18
CA TYR A 297 -16.84 -7.86 -12.77
C TYR A 297 -16.46 -9.10 -11.95
N ALA A 298 -16.51 -8.99 -10.62
CA ALA A 298 -16.15 -10.06 -9.68
C ALA A 298 -14.70 -10.58 -9.85
N SER A 299 -13.75 -9.67 -10.12
CA SER A 299 -12.35 -10.00 -10.42
C SER A 299 -11.54 -10.63 -9.27
N LYS A 300 -12.01 -10.63 -8.02
CA LYS A 300 -11.23 -11.11 -6.85
C LYS A 300 -10.73 -12.55 -6.99
N ALA A 301 -11.54 -13.45 -7.56
CA ALA A 301 -11.12 -14.84 -7.78
C ALA A 301 -9.99 -14.92 -8.81
N ALA A 302 -10.13 -14.19 -9.92
CA ALA A 302 -9.08 -14.07 -10.94
C ALA A 302 -7.80 -13.45 -10.39
N MET A 303 -7.90 -12.41 -9.55
CA MET A 303 -6.73 -11.78 -8.91
C MET A 303 -5.96 -12.77 -8.05
N ARG A 304 -6.65 -13.51 -7.16
CA ARG A 304 -6.00 -14.53 -6.33
C ARG A 304 -5.36 -15.63 -7.15
N ALA A 305 -6.07 -16.13 -8.16
CA ALA A 305 -5.60 -17.20 -9.03
C ALA A 305 -4.41 -16.80 -9.89
N LEU A 306 -4.28 -15.52 -10.26
CA LEU A 306 -3.18 -14.99 -11.07
C LEU A 306 -2.10 -14.27 -10.23
N GLY A 307 -2.19 -14.31 -8.89
CA GLY A 307 -1.22 -13.67 -8.01
C GLY A 307 -1.21 -12.13 -8.05
N VAL A 308 -2.29 -11.53 -8.54
CA VAL A 308 -2.44 -10.07 -8.65
C VAL A 308 -2.84 -9.51 -7.29
N GLN A 309 -2.01 -8.62 -6.74
CA GLN A 309 -2.18 -8.11 -5.38
C GLN A 309 -2.88 -6.75 -5.30
N GLY A 310 -3.10 -6.08 -6.43
CA GLY A 310 -3.67 -4.74 -6.50
C GLY A 310 -3.72 -4.22 -7.93
N GLY A 311 -4.17 -2.97 -8.10
CA GLY A 311 -4.28 -2.31 -9.40
C GLY A 311 -3.67 -0.90 -9.40
N PRO A 312 -3.29 -0.35 -10.57
CA PRO A 312 -3.44 -0.97 -11.88
C PRO A 312 -2.39 -2.08 -12.09
N ALA A 313 -2.84 -3.22 -12.59
CA ALA A 313 -1.98 -4.34 -12.94
C ALA A 313 -2.44 -5.00 -14.24
N ALA A 314 -1.54 -5.66 -14.97
CA ALA A 314 -1.88 -6.38 -16.20
C ALA A 314 -1.22 -7.75 -16.28
N VAL A 315 -1.92 -8.71 -16.89
CA VAL A 315 -1.43 -10.06 -17.20
C VAL A 315 -1.93 -10.44 -18.58
N VAL A 316 -1.07 -11.05 -19.40
CA VAL A 316 -1.44 -11.62 -20.69
C VAL A 316 -1.76 -13.10 -20.52
N LEU A 317 -2.91 -13.51 -21.02
CA LEU A 317 -3.26 -14.91 -21.20
C LEU A 317 -3.14 -15.26 -22.69
N GLY A 318 -2.56 -16.41 -22.99
CA GLY A 318 -2.45 -16.90 -24.36
C GLY A 318 -3.79 -17.36 -24.94
N GLY A 319 -3.82 -17.49 -26.27
CA GLY A 319 -4.99 -17.92 -27.04
C GLY A 319 -5.18 -19.45 -27.04
N LEU A 320 -6.05 -19.96 -27.92
CA LEU A 320 -6.33 -21.41 -28.01
C LEU A 320 -5.10 -22.24 -28.37
N GLN A 321 -4.15 -21.68 -29.14
CA GLN A 321 -2.92 -22.37 -29.51
C GLN A 321 -1.96 -22.54 -28.34
N GLN A 322 -2.00 -21.63 -27.35
CA GLN A 322 -1.13 -21.64 -26.17
C GLN A 322 -1.93 -21.16 -24.94
N PRO A 323 -2.77 -22.02 -24.34
CA PRO A 323 -3.73 -21.63 -23.29
C PRO A 323 -3.06 -21.54 -21.90
N VAL A 324 -2.02 -20.72 -21.81
CA VAL A 324 -1.19 -20.51 -20.61
C VAL A 324 -1.17 -19.05 -20.18
N VAL A 325 -0.69 -18.78 -18.97
CA VAL A 325 -0.29 -17.43 -18.55
C VAL A 325 0.97 -17.04 -19.32
N ALA A 326 0.86 -16.00 -20.14
CA ALA A 326 1.86 -15.63 -21.15
C ALA A 326 2.77 -14.47 -20.71
N SER A 327 2.50 -13.84 -19.56
CA SER A 327 3.34 -12.76 -19.04
C SER A 327 3.42 -12.81 -17.51
N PRO A 328 4.46 -12.20 -16.91
CA PRO A 328 4.40 -11.87 -15.50
C PRO A 328 3.31 -10.81 -15.27
N VAL A 329 2.96 -10.58 -14.00
CA VAL A 329 2.11 -9.45 -13.61
C VAL A 329 2.91 -8.15 -13.74
N ALA A 330 2.46 -7.24 -14.60
CA ALA A 330 2.99 -5.89 -14.71
C ALA A 330 2.20 -4.95 -13.79
N TYR A 331 2.87 -4.12 -13.00
CA TYR A 331 2.24 -3.19 -12.05
C TYR A 331 2.52 -1.74 -12.43
N GLY A 332 1.50 -0.89 -12.32
CA GLY A 332 1.64 0.53 -12.65
C GLY A 332 1.61 0.81 -14.15
N LEU A 333 1.41 2.08 -14.51
CA LEU A 333 1.19 2.47 -15.91
C LEU A 333 2.40 2.17 -16.81
N GLU A 334 3.62 2.41 -16.34
CA GLU A 334 4.84 2.26 -17.15
C GLU A 334 5.11 0.81 -17.52
N GLU A 335 5.02 -0.12 -16.56
CA GLU A 335 5.19 -1.56 -16.83
C GLU A 335 4.06 -2.10 -17.71
N ILE A 336 2.83 -1.60 -17.54
CA ILE A 336 1.69 -1.97 -18.38
C ILE A 336 1.92 -1.47 -19.82
N GLU A 337 2.41 -0.23 -20.01
CA GLU A 337 2.76 0.29 -21.34
C GLU A 337 3.90 -0.51 -21.99
N ALA A 338 4.89 -0.95 -21.21
CA ALA A 338 5.93 -1.85 -21.69
C ALA A 338 5.36 -3.21 -22.10
N LEU A 339 4.46 -3.79 -21.31
CA LEU A 339 3.80 -5.06 -21.60
C LEU A 339 2.94 -4.97 -22.87
N VAL A 340 2.15 -3.90 -23.03
CA VAL A 340 1.34 -3.65 -24.23
C VAL A 340 2.24 -3.57 -25.46
N ARG A 341 3.36 -2.83 -25.40
CA ARG A 341 4.33 -2.78 -26.51
C ARG A 341 4.90 -4.16 -26.84
N GLY A 342 5.26 -4.96 -25.84
CA GLY A 342 5.75 -6.33 -26.06
C GLY A 342 4.71 -7.22 -26.76
N VAL A 343 3.42 -7.08 -26.44
CA VAL A 343 2.35 -7.81 -27.15
C VAL A 343 2.20 -7.33 -28.60
N LEU A 344 2.33 -6.02 -28.85
CA LEU A 344 2.28 -5.46 -30.21
C LEU A 344 3.45 -5.93 -31.08
N GLU A 345 4.63 -6.08 -30.49
CA GLU A 345 5.83 -6.57 -31.18
C GLU A 345 5.74 -8.07 -31.48
N ALA A 346 5.20 -8.87 -30.56
CA ALA A 346 5.01 -10.31 -30.76
C ALA A 346 3.89 -10.66 -31.76
N GLY A 347 3.00 -9.72 -32.08
CA GLY A 347 1.89 -9.90 -33.03
C GLY A 347 2.19 -9.47 -34.47
N LYS A 348 3.36 -8.89 -34.73
CA LYS A 348 3.86 -8.58 -36.09
C LYS A 348 4.58 -9.79 -36.68
#